data_AF-A0A7S0VUT9-F1
#
_entry.id   AF-A0A7S0VUT9-F1
#
_cell.length_a   1.000
_cell.length_b   1.000
_cell.length_c   1.000
_cell.angle_alpha   90.00
_cell.angle_beta   90.00
_cell.angle_gamma   90.00
#
_symmetry.space_group_name_H-M   'P 1'
#
loop_
_entity.id
_entity.type
_entity.pdbx_description
1 polymer ?
#
loop_
_entity_poly.entity_id
_entity_poly.type
_entity_poly.pdbx_seq_one_letter_code
_entity_poly.pdbx_strand_id
1 'polypeptide(L)'
;ARAKTMEGEMEPPAAEVEAGGGEKTVHEAFESFVVEAKEMKELLSTLAETPDGQARINSILDKYQEQSQLLDPHLEEMVTKLMGIVRAAGNDSLHDSKGALRRASSVLYTVTKVRGFKTVVKFMPHEVQDLEPCLKLLDAQDPADHETWETRYALLLWLSILVMVPFSLSTIDSVLG
;
A
#
# COMPACT_ATOMS: atom_id res chain seq x y z
N ALA A 1 70.95 -29.95 -17.55
CA ALA A 1 69.85 -29.77 -16.58
C ALA A 1 70.07 -28.41 -15.88
N ARG A 2 69.38 -27.36 -16.33
CA ARG A 2 68.10 -26.84 -15.76
C ARG A 2 68.41 -26.03 -14.47
N ALA A 3 68.76 -24.74 -14.56
CA ALA A 3 67.93 -23.54 -14.75
C ALA A 3 66.87 -23.32 -13.63
N LYS A 4 66.89 -22.13 -13.00
CA LYS A 4 65.77 -21.16 -12.77
C LYS A 4 65.90 -20.42 -11.41
N THR A 5 66.32 -19.13 -11.36
CA THR A 5 65.57 -17.84 -11.42
C THR A 5 64.88 -17.49 -10.09
N MET A 6 65.43 -16.55 -9.29
CA MET A 6 64.98 -15.15 -9.12
C MET A 6 63.46 -15.04 -8.85
N GLU A 7 63.10 -14.96 -7.57
CA GLU A 7 61.77 -14.55 -7.12
C GLU A 7 61.69 -13.01 -7.20
N GLY A 8 60.99 -12.53 -8.22
CA GLY A 8 60.47 -11.16 -8.25
C GLY A 8 59.08 -11.18 -7.62
N GLU A 9 58.91 -10.43 -6.52
CA GLU A 9 57.61 -10.10 -5.97
C GLU A 9 56.86 -9.22 -6.97
N MET A 10 55.80 -9.78 -7.56
CA MET A 10 54.87 -9.09 -8.45
C MET A 10 53.61 -8.80 -7.63
N GLU A 11 53.42 -7.54 -7.23
CA GLU A 11 52.14 -7.07 -6.72
C GLU A 11 51.04 -7.31 -7.78
N PRO A 12 49.85 -7.81 -7.39
CA PRO A 12 48.72 -7.88 -8.31
C PRO A 12 48.11 -6.48 -8.51
N PRO A 13 47.59 -6.18 -9.72
CA PRO A 13 47.02 -4.87 -10.02
C PRO A 13 45.72 -4.66 -9.24
N ALA A 14 45.57 -3.46 -8.68
CA ALA A 14 44.33 -2.99 -8.09
C ALA A 14 43.20 -3.08 -9.12
N ALA A 15 42.20 -3.93 -8.86
CA ALA A 15 40.97 -3.95 -9.60
C ALA A 15 40.26 -2.61 -9.38
N GLU A 16 40.15 -1.82 -10.45
CA GLU A 16 39.30 -0.65 -10.52
C GLU A 16 37.85 -1.08 -10.26
N VAL A 17 37.31 -0.65 -9.12
CA VAL A 17 35.90 -0.82 -8.78
C VAL A 17 35.12 0.18 -9.64
N GLU A 18 34.49 -0.29 -10.71
CA GLU A 18 33.51 0.49 -11.48
C GLU A 18 32.29 0.81 -10.59
N ALA A 19 32.35 1.95 -9.90
CA ALA A 19 31.21 2.56 -9.25
C ALA A 19 30.36 3.31 -10.29
N GLY A 20 29.54 2.58 -11.07
CA GLY A 20 28.71 3.16 -12.15
C GLY A 20 27.25 2.70 -12.20
N GLY A 21 26.81 1.79 -11.32
CA GLY A 21 25.47 1.15 -11.40
C GLY A 21 24.32 1.88 -10.69
N GLY A 22 24.60 2.91 -9.88
CA GLY A 22 23.60 3.52 -8.99
C GLY A 22 22.72 4.60 -9.62
N GLU A 23 23.24 5.44 -10.51
CA GLU A 23 22.47 6.58 -11.04
C GLU A 23 21.55 6.21 -12.21
N LYS A 24 21.94 5.24 -13.05
CA LYS A 24 21.13 4.79 -14.18
C LYS A 24 19.85 4.06 -13.72
N THR A 25 19.96 3.24 -12.68
CA THR A 25 18.83 2.50 -12.10
C THR A 25 17.79 3.41 -11.44
N VAL A 26 18.23 4.52 -10.82
CA VAL A 26 17.30 5.50 -10.22
C VAL A 26 16.53 6.28 -11.28
N HIS A 27 17.18 6.69 -12.38
CA HIS A 27 16.50 7.39 -13.47
C HIS A 27 15.49 6.49 -14.19
N GLU A 28 15.85 5.24 -14.47
CA GLU A 28 14.95 4.25 -15.09
C GLU A 28 13.75 3.92 -14.19
N ALA A 29 13.97 3.79 -12.86
CA ALA A 29 12.89 3.61 -11.90
C ALA A 29 11.95 4.83 -11.84
N PHE A 30 12.50 6.04 -11.94
CA PHE A 30 11.71 7.27 -11.97
C PHE A 30 10.89 7.41 -13.25
N GLU A 31 11.44 7.09 -14.42
CA GLU A 31 10.69 7.10 -15.68
C GLU A 31 9.59 6.04 -15.70
N SER A 32 9.89 4.82 -15.23
CA SER A 32 8.88 3.77 -15.05
C SER A 32 7.76 4.24 -14.12
N PHE A 33 8.11 4.94 -13.04
CA PHE A 33 7.14 5.49 -12.09
C PHE A 33 6.18 6.49 -12.71
N VAL A 34 6.66 7.42 -13.53
CA VAL A 34 5.79 8.44 -14.14
C VAL A 34 4.74 7.78 -15.06
N VAL A 35 5.13 6.74 -15.81
CA VAL A 35 4.21 6.00 -16.68
C VAL A 35 3.22 5.18 -15.86
N GLU A 36 3.72 4.44 -14.88
CA GLU A 36 2.90 3.57 -14.03
C GLU A 36 1.98 4.34 -13.09
N ALA A 37 2.36 5.54 -12.65
CA ALA A 37 1.52 6.40 -11.81
C ALA A 37 0.25 6.84 -12.55
N LYS A 38 0.35 7.13 -13.86
CA LYS A 38 -0.81 7.45 -14.69
C LYS A 38 -1.74 6.23 -14.82
N GLU A 39 -1.18 5.07 -15.16
CA GLU A 39 -1.93 3.82 -15.26
C GLU A 39 -2.62 3.48 -13.92
N MET A 40 -1.87 3.55 -12.81
CA MET A 40 -2.39 3.29 -11.47
C MET A 40 -3.53 4.23 -11.10
N LYS A 41 -3.43 5.52 -11.46
CA LYS A 41 -4.49 6.50 -11.20
C LYS A 41 -5.77 6.18 -11.98
N GLU A 42 -5.66 5.72 -13.22
CA GLU A 42 -6.79 5.27 -14.03
C GLU A 42 -7.42 4.00 -13.43
N LEU A 43 -6.60 3.01 -13.05
CA LEU A 43 -7.09 1.77 -12.41
C LEU A 43 -7.74 2.03 -11.05
N LEU A 44 -7.18 2.93 -10.22
CA LEU A 44 -7.77 3.32 -8.95
C LEU A 44 -9.14 3.98 -9.12
N SER A 45 -9.35 4.72 -10.21
CA SER A 45 -10.63 5.38 -10.49
C SER A 45 -11.76 4.39 -10.82
N THR A 46 -11.41 3.21 -11.34
CA THR A 46 -12.36 2.16 -11.75
C THR A 46 -12.37 0.97 -10.79
N LEU A 47 -11.59 1.02 -9.71
CA LEU A 47 -11.41 -0.07 -8.74
C LEU A 47 -12.71 -0.50 -8.04
N ALA A 48 -13.62 0.45 -7.81
CA ALA A 48 -14.91 0.16 -7.18
C ALA A 48 -15.81 -0.69 -8.09
N GLU A 49 -15.66 -0.59 -9.41
CA GLU A 49 -16.58 -1.19 -10.39
C GLU A 49 -15.97 -2.42 -11.07
N THR A 50 -14.67 -2.43 -11.30
CA THR A 50 -13.99 -3.46 -12.10
C THR A 50 -13.06 -4.33 -11.25
N PRO A 51 -13.13 -5.67 -11.38
CA PRO A 51 -12.27 -6.58 -10.65
C PRO A 51 -10.82 -6.63 -11.17
N ASP A 52 -10.62 -6.35 -12.45
CA ASP A 52 -9.34 -6.59 -13.13
C ASP A 52 -8.24 -5.60 -12.72
N GLY A 53 -8.60 -4.41 -12.26
CA GLY A 53 -7.63 -3.36 -11.91
C GLY A 53 -6.80 -3.66 -10.67
N GLN A 54 -7.36 -4.39 -9.69
CA GLN A 54 -6.71 -4.64 -8.40
C GLN A 54 -5.37 -5.41 -8.54
N ALA A 55 -5.36 -6.50 -9.30
CA ALA A 55 -4.17 -7.35 -9.45
C ALA A 55 -3.03 -6.59 -10.15
N ARG A 56 -3.37 -5.73 -11.12
CA ARG A 56 -2.41 -4.88 -11.83
C ARG A 56 -1.84 -3.80 -10.91
N ILE A 57 -2.68 -3.12 -10.12
CA ILE A 57 -2.22 -2.13 -9.12
C ILE A 57 -1.25 -2.79 -8.13
N ASN A 58 -1.59 -3.95 -7.59
CA ASN A 58 -0.73 -4.67 -6.65
C ASN A 58 0.64 -5.02 -7.28
N SER A 59 0.63 -5.51 -8.52
CA SER A 59 1.85 -5.80 -9.28
C SER A 59 2.73 -4.57 -9.51
N ILE A 60 2.11 -3.40 -9.75
CA ILE A 60 2.85 -2.14 -9.89
C ILE A 60 3.45 -1.74 -8.53
N LEU A 61 2.65 -1.74 -7.46
CA LEU A 61 3.10 -1.36 -6.11
C LEU A 61 4.26 -2.23 -5.62
N ASP A 62 4.25 -3.53 -5.92
CA ASP A 62 5.31 -4.47 -5.51
C ASP A 62 6.68 -4.15 -6.14
N LYS A 63 6.73 -3.47 -7.30
CA LYS A 63 8.01 -3.02 -7.90
C LYS A 63 8.72 -1.96 -7.06
N TYR A 64 7.97 -1.20 -6.27
CA TYR A 64 8.51 -0.11 -5.44
C TYR A 64 9.00 -0.59 -4.07
N GLN A 65 9.07 -1.89 -3.81
CA GLN A 65 9.57 -2.39 -2.51
C GLN A 65 10.99 -1.93 -2.20
N GLU A 66 11.89 -1.90 -3.19
CA GLU A 66 13.28 -1.47 -2.99
C GLU A 66 13.42 0.05 -2.84
N GLN A 67 12.63 0.82 -3.59
CA GLN A 67 12.65 2.30 -3.61
C GLN A 67 11.29 2.88 -3.25
N SER A 68 10.84 2.53 -2.05
CA SER A 68 9.49 2.82 -1.59
C SER A 68 9.18 4.32 -1.62
N GLN A 69 10.17 5.18 -1.36
CA GLN A 69 10.08 6.65 -1.30
C GLN A 69 9.47 7.28 -2.55
N LEU A 70 9.62 6.65 -3.72
CA LEU A 70 9.02 7.14 -4.97
C LEU A 70 7.49 7.25 -4.85
N LEU A 71 6.84 6.43 -4.05
CA LEU A 71 5.38 6.49 -3.84
C LEU A 71 4.92 7.69 -2.99
N ASP A 72 5.82 8.38 -2.25
CA ASP A 72 5.42 9.42 -1.27
C ASP A 72 4.54 10.53 -1.87
N PRO A 73 4.85 11.10 -3.05
CA PRO A 73 4.05 12.16 -3.63
C PRO A 73 2.62 11.76 -4.03
N HIS A 74 2.34 10.45 -4.14
CA HIS A 74 1.03 9.92 -4.54
C HIS A 74 0.33 9.15 -3.43
N LEU A 75 1.02 8.94 -2.30
CA LEU A 75 0.53 8.10 -1.21
C LEU A 75 -0.75 8.65 -0.59
N GLU A 76 -0.80 9.96 -0.36
CA GLU A 76 -1.99 10.63 0.18
C GLU A 76 -3.20 10.43 -0.75
N GLU A 77 -3.09 10.83 -2.03
CA GLU A 77 -4.20 10.70 -3.00
C GLU A 77 -4.68 9.24 -3.11
N MET A 78 -3.74 8.29 -3.13
CA MET A 78 -4.05 6.86 -3.22
C MET A 78 -4.79 6.35 -1.98
N VAL A 79 -4.28 6.61 -0.78
CA VAL A 79 -4.90 6.16 0.47
C VAL A 79 -6.27 6.81 0.65
N THR A 80 -6.41 8.11 0.36
CA THR A 80 -7.70 8.80 0.43
C THR A 80 -8.74 8.18 -0.50
N LYS A 81 -8.37 7.82 -1.74
CA LYS A 81 -9.28 7.15 -2.68
C LYS A 81 -9.70 5.76 -2.17
N LEU A 82 -8.74 4.96 -1.73
CA LEU A 82 -9.01 3.62 -1.21
C LEU A 82 -9.96 3.66 -0.01
N MET A 83 -9.70 4.56 0.94
CA MET A 83 -10.57 4.75 2.11
C MET A 83 -11.95 5.30 1.73
N GLY A 84 -12.04 6.13 0.68
CA GLY A 84 -13.33 6.54 0.11
C GLY A 84 -14.17 5.37 -0.38
N ILE A 85 -13.54 4.38 -1.05
CA ILE A 85 -14.23 3.15 -1.49
C ILE A 85 -14.67 2.31 -0.27
N VAL A 86 -13.79 2.14 0.73
CA VAL A 86 -14.11 1.41 1.96
C VAL A 86 -15.29 2.05 2.68
N ARG A 87 -15.31 3.38 2.85
CA ARG A 87 -16.42 4.12 3.47
C ARG A 87 -17.71 4.00 2.66
N ALA A 88 -17.63 4.11 1.34
CA ALA A 88 -18.79 3.94 0.47
C ALA A 88 -19.38 2.52 0.54
N ALA A 89 -18.54 1.50 0.71
CA ALA A 89 -18.98 0.13 0.94
C ALA A 89 -19.67 -0.04 2.30
N GLY A 90 -19.21 0.62 3.36
CA GLY A 90 -19.86 0.60 4.68
C GLY A 90 -21.24 1.29 4.69
N ASN A 91 -21.38 2.32 3.86
CA ASN A 91 -22.64 3.05 3.66
C ASN A 91 -23.58 2.39 2.64
N ASP A 92 -23.28 1.16 2.19
CA ASP A 92 -24.04 0.44 1.14
C ASP A 92 -24.31 1.27 -0.12
N SER A 93 -23.41 2.22 -0.43
CA SER A 93 -23.57 3.19 -1.51
C SER A 93 -23.04 2.67 -2.86
N LEU A 94 -22.54 1.44 -2.91
CA LEU A 94 -21.96 0.80 -4.09
C LEU A 94 -22.77 -0.43 -4.51
N HIS A 95 -22.91 -0.62 -5.83
CA HIS A 95 -23.59 -1.79 -6.41
C HIS A 95 -22.93 -3.12 -6.00
N ASP A 96 -21.60 -3.17 -5.97
CA ASP A 96 -20.80 -4.32 -5.51
C ASP A 96 -19.99 -3.92 -4.25
N SER A 97 -20.68 -3.64 -3.15
CA SER A 97 -20.04 -3.18 -1.91
C SER A 97 -19.01 -4.19 -1.36
N LYS A 98 -19.31 -5.50 -1.40
CA LYS A 98 -18.40 -6.55 -0.90
C LYS A 98 -17.15 -6.69 -1.77
N GLY A 99 -17.32 -6.74 -3.09
CA GLY A 99 -16.17 -6.85 -4.00
C GLY A 99 -15.31 -5.59 -3.98
N ALA A 100 -15.93 -4.40 -3.98
CA ALA A 100 -15.21 -3.13 -3.89
C ALA A 100 -14.40 -3.03 -2.60
N LEU A 101 -14.98 -3.43 -1.47
CA LEU A 101 -14.29 -3.50 -0.19
C LEU A 101 -13.08 -4.44 -0.24
N ARG A 102 -13.23 -5.66 -0.78
CA ARG A 102 -12.14 -6.63 -0.90
C ARG A 102 -11.01 -6.10 -1.79
N ARG A 103 -11.35 -5.46 -2.91
CA ARG A 103 -10.38 -4.86 -3.84
C ARG A 103 -9.62 -3.72 -3.20
N ALA A 104 -10.34 -2.76 -2.60
CA ALA A 104 -9.74 -1.62 -1.92
C ALA A 104 -8.84 -2.07 -0.76
N SER A 105 -9.30 -3.05 0.03
CA SER A 105 -8.53 -3.59 1.16
C SER A 105 -7.27 -4.33 0.72
N SER A 106 -7.32 -5.07 -0.38
CA SER A 106 -6.13 -5.73 -0.92
C SER A 106 -5.08 -4.71 -1.39
N VAL A 107 -5.50 -3.67 -2.11
CA VAL A 107 -4.57 -2.60 -2.53
C VAL A 107 -4.03 -1.86 -1.31
N LEU A 108 -4.88 -1.55 -0.32
CA LEU A 108 -4.46 -0.88 0.91
C LEU A 108 -3.45 -1.70 1.71
N TYR A 109 -3.64 -3.02 1.77
CA TYR A 109 -2.66 -3.93 2.34
C TYR A 109 -1.33 -3.86 1.58
N THR A 110 -1.33 -3.91 0.24
CA THR A 110 -0.10 -3.81 -0.56
C THR A 110 0.63 -2.49 -0.33
N VAL A 111 -0.10 -1.36 -0.32
CA VAL A 111 0.48 -0.05 0.02
C VAL A 111 1.11 -0.07 1.41
N THR A 112 0.44 -0.70 2.37
CA THR A 112 0.94 -0.85 3.74
C THR A 112 2.16 -1.77 3.83
N LYS A 113 2.21 -2.82 3.02
CA LYS A 113 3.35 -3.75 2.88
C LYS A 113 4.58 -3.03 2.31
N VAL A 114 4.40 -2.15 1.33
CA VAL A 114 5.49 -1.44 0.64
C VAL A 114 6.02 -0.25 1.45
N ARG A 115 5.13 0.61 1.98
CA ARG A 115 5.53 1.85 2.69
C ARG A 115 5.58 1.75 4.21
N GLY A 116 4.93 0.74 4.78
CA GLY A 116 4.78 0.56 6.22
C GLY A 116 3.56 1.28 6.80
N PHE A 117 2.92 0.63 7.78
CA PHE A 117 1.67 1.10 8.37
C PHE A 117 1.74 2.51 8.94
N LYS A 118 2.84 2.88 9.62
CA LYS A 118 3.01 4.21 10.23
C LYS A 118 2.90 5.35 9.24
N THR A 119 3.23 5.11 7.96
CA THR A 119 3.11 6.11 6.91
C THR A 119 1.68 6.15 6.37
N VAL A 120 1.08 4.99 6.12
CA VAL A 120 -0.28 4.87 5.58
C VAL A 120 -1.34 5.42 6.54
N VAL A 121 -1.25 5.11 7.84
CA VAL A 121 -2.24 5.55 8.84
C VAL A 121 -2.34 7.07 8.95
N LYS A 122 -1.30 7.83 8.57
CA LYS A 122 -1.33 9.30 8.57
C LYS A 122 -2.34 9.87 7.56
N PHE A 123 -2.68 9.11 6.53
CA PHE A 123 -3.58 9.53 5.45
C PHE A 123 -4.96 8.88 5.56
N MET A 124 -5.17 8.00 6.55
CA MET A 124 -6.48 7.40 6.78
C MET A 124 -7.42 8.39 7.50
N PRO A 125 -8.73 8.32 7.22
CA PRO A 125 -9.71 9.16 7.88
C PRO A 125 -9.80 8.79 9.36
N HIS A 126 -9.91 9.83 10.20
CA HIS A 126 -9.84 9.73 11.66
C HIS A 126 -10.98 10.54 12.33
N GLU A 127 -12.12 10.68 11.65
CA GLU A 127 -13.27 11.39 12.20
C GLU A 127 -14.18 10.44 12.98
N VAL A 128 -14.92 10.96 13.97
CA VAL A 128 -15.85 10.13 14.77
C VAL A 128 -16.95 9.50 13.90
N GLN A 129 -17.35 10.18 12.82
CA GLN A 129 -18.37 9.70 11.88
C GLN A 129 -17.95 8.44 11.10
N ASP A 130 -16.65 8.11 11.09
CA ASP A 130 -16.11 6.93 10.45
C ASP A 130 -16.21 5.68 11.32
N LEU A 131 -16.45 5.83 12.64
CA LEU A 131 -16.45 4.70 13.56
C LEU A 131 -17.60 3.73 13.29
N GLU A 132 -18.81 4.24 13.10
CA GLU A 132 -19.99 3.41 12.85
C GLU A 132 -19.85 2.60 11.54
N PRO A 133 -19.50 3.20 10.37
CA PRO A 133 -19.22 2.43 9.16
C PRO A 133 -18.11 1.39 9.34
N CYS A 134 -17.04 1.74 10.05
CA CYS A 134 -15.93 0.82 10.33
C CYS A 134 -16.40 -0.41 11.14
N LEU A 135 -17.16 -0.19 12.22
CA LEU A 135 -17.69 -1.25 13.06
C LEU A 135 -18.70 -2.13 12.32
N LYS A 136 -19.60 -1.52 11.53
CA LYS A 136 -20.56 -2.25 10.68
C LYS A 136 -19.85 -3.18 9.70
N LEU A 137 -18.79 -2.69 9.04
CA LEU A 137 -18.01 -3.51 8.11
C LEU A 137 -17.27 -4.66 8.81
N LEU A 138 -16.75 -4.42 10.02
CA LEU A 138 -16.09 -5.44 10.85
C LEU A 138 -17.07 -6.53 11.30
N ASP A 139 -18.26 -6.15 11.77
CA ASP A 139 -19.30 -7.07 12.22
C ASP A 139 -19.82 -7.96 11.07
N ALA A 140 -19.82 -7.43 9.84
CA ALA A 140 -20.17 -8.17 8.64
C ALA A 140 -19.09 -9.17 8.16
N GLN A 141 -17.89 -9.19 8.76
CA GLN A 141 -16.84 -10.15 8.38
C GLN A 141 -17.09 -11.52 9.04
N ASP A 142 -16.95 -12.60 8.28
CA ASP A 142 -16.99 -13.97 8.81
C ASP A 142 -15.64 -14.34 9.42
N PRO A 143 -15.50 -14.64 10.72
CA PRO A 143 -14.22 -15.03 11.32
C PRO A 143 -13.63 -16.34 10.76
N ALA A 144 -14.45 -17.21 10.17
CA ALA A 144 -14.01 -18.49 9.62
C ALA A 144 -13.50 -18.40 8.17
N ASP A 145 -13.74 -17.28 7.48
CA ASP A 145 -13.29 -17.08 6.10
C ASP A 145 -11.82 -16.63 6.03
N HIS A 146 -10.89 -17.54 5.81
CA HIS A 146 -9.48 -17.17 5.71
C HIS A 146 -9.08 -16.45 4.41
N GLU A 147 -9.96 -16.33 3.42
CA GLU A 147 -9.64 -15.71 2.12
C GLU A 147 -9.74 -14.18 2.11
N THR A 148 -10.40 -13.59 3.11
CA THR A 148 -10.67 -12.14 3.21
C THR A 148 -9.86 -11.45 4.31
N TRP A 149 -8.70 -12.02 4.63
CA TRP A 149 -7.84 -11.50 5.70
C TRP A 149 -7.33 -10.08 5.42
N GLU A 150 -7.13 -9.66 4.15
CA GLU A 150 -6.74 -8.28 3.84
C GLU A 150 -7.82 -7.27 4.24
N THR A 151 -9.10 -7.63 4.09
CA THR A 151 -10.23 -6.81 4.53
C THR A 151 -10.19 -6.62 6.05
N ARG A 152 -10.03 -7.71 6.80
CA ARG A 152 -9.92 -7.61 8.27
C ARG A 152 -8.72 -6.78 8.69
N TYR A 153 -7.58 -6.98 8.04
CA TYR A 153 -6.37 -6.19 8.29
C TYR A 153 -6.62 -4.70 8.08
N ALA A 154 -7.17 -4.32 6.93
CA ALA A 154 -7.48 -2.93 6.58
C ALA A 154 -8.44 -2.28 7.60
N LEU A 155 -9.52 -2.98 7.94
CA LEU A 155 -10.52 -2.48 8.89
C LEU A 155 -9.98 -2.36 10.31
N LEU A 156 -9.19 -3.33 10.78
CA LEU A 156 -8.56 -3.26 12.10
C LEU A 156 -7.50 -2.16 12.17
N LEU A 157 -6.75 -1.95 11.08
CA LEU A 157 -5.81 -0.85 10.97
C LEU A 157 -6.53 0.49 11.05
N TRP A 158 -7.67 0.63 10.35
CA TRP A 158 -8.49 1.83 10.43
C TRP A 158 -9.07 2.04 11.83
N LEU A 159 -9.64 0.99 12.44
CA LEU A 159 -10.16 1.03 13.81
C LEU A 159 -9.09 1.49 14.81
N SER A 160 -7.84 1.03 14.66
CA SER A 160 -6.73 1.39 15.54
C SER A 160 -6.45 2.90 15.57
N ILE A 161 -6.78 3.62 14.50
CA ILE A 161 -6.67 5.08 14.41
C ILE A 161 -7.90 5.72 15.05
N LEU A 162 -9.09 5.22 14.72
CA LEU A 162 -10.34 5.78 15.20
C LEU A 162 -10.39 5.75 16.73
N VAL A 163 -10.00 4.65 17.38
CA VAL A 163 -10.00 4.55 18.86
C VAL A 163 -9.00 5.46 19.57
N MET A 164 -8.02 6.03 18.85
CA MET A 164 -7.06 7.00 19.41
C MET A 164 -7.64 8.41 19.48
N VAL A 165 -8.75 8.68 18.79
CA VAL A 165 -9.41 9.98 18.81
C VAL A 165 -10.09 10.16 20.18
N PRO A 166 -9.85 11.27 20.89
CA PRO A 166 -10.49 11.52 22.18
C PRO A 166 -11.96 11.93 21.96
N PHE A 167 -12.84 10.98 21.69
CA PHE A 167 -14.29 11.21 21.65
C PHE A 167 -14.95 10.54 22.85
N SER A 168 -16.01 11.16 23.34
CA SER A 168 -16.83 10.55 24.39
C SER A 168 -17.70 9.49 23.73
N LEU A 169 -17.58 8.22 24.13
CA LEU A 169 -18.44 7.14 23.60
C LEU A 169 -19.94 7.44 23.76
N SER A 170 -20.30 8.30 24.72
CA SER A 170 -21.67 8.80 24.92
C SER A 170 -22.25 9.60 23.74
N THR A 171 -21.44 10.16 22.83
CA THR A 171 -21.96 10.85 21.63
C THR A 171 -22.37 9.91 20.50
N ILE A 172 -21.99 8.63 20.56
CA ILE A 172 -22.34 7.63 19.55
C ILE A 172 -23.73 7.03 19.85
N ASP A 173 -24.22 7.20 21.07
CA ASP A 173 -25.52 6.67 21.55
C ASP A 173 -26.76 7.40 20.98
N SER A 174 -26.60 8.29 19.99
CA SER A 174 -27.66 9.21 19.55
C SER A 174 -28.33 8.88 18.20
N VAL A 175 -28.07 7.71 17.58
CA VAL A 175 -28.70 7.32 16.29
C VAL A 175 -29.35 5.93 16.31
N LEU A 176 -29.40 5.24 17.46
CA LEU A 176 -30.17 4.00 17.66
C LEU A 176 -31.55 4.26 18.28
N GLY A 177 -32.30 5.18 17.65
CA GLY A 177 -33.73 5.41 17.87
C GLY A 177 -34.52 5.16 16.59
#